data_AF-A0ABD6VLD8-F1
#
_entry.id   AF-A0ABD6VLD8-F1
#
_cell.length_a   1.000
_cell.length_b   1.000
_cell.length_c   1.000
_cell.angle_alpha   90.00
_cell.angle_beta   90.00
_cell.angle_gamma   90.00
#
_symmetry.space_group_name_H-M   'P 1'
#
loop_
_entity.id
_entity.type
_entity.pdbx_description
1 polymer ?
#
loop_
_entity_poly.entity_id
_entity_poly.type
_entity_poly.pdbx_seq_one_letter_code
_entity_poly.pdbx_strand_id
1 'polypeptide(L)'
;MTVAKAKTSSKPIKGNIFEFYVPKIHGSKPRPKQVTDKKDPTKKVYDKSKPANFLKNSFEKTTNVPFGSGSKKNLSARYPALLLPQIVHAALECGYGRTGMWSSHLLLTHKESLELASYLLKRLLMVASCIKVDKNDAYFTQEFYSKIEPSEKVAISFIAGGIGSFIAAYHWLAAAGEKINVMLHTSIYTKGLSPSVKTNPLTTKKSPDYLIESDSGEWHIFESKGGTDAGRHKRIQEGLLQLGAITQLAWASPTLTRKQVQTNVCTHTCIDAGSRLKVLAYDPPGENTEEGQTIILDEAVCKLLKIVESLDQFHVLGTEVSTEDGWEWKTVPQINNLRVALPSQYFDLEEKLRTRLGLYFLATESVEKYKKIAQWPIELTILTIVGKITAYKFEDKNHAIAEEFRRFVLELNEVEEPTIFITYCRQHLNLDETFSEFIAVLEKVIIQPISSKNPHNEIKNSDVLTSSGMLIREMNDIE
;
A
#
# COMPACT_ATOMS: atom_id res chain seq x y z
N MET A 1 -5.10 -62.10 -19.30
CA MET A 1 -4.61 -61.03 -18.41
C MET A 1 -4.86 -59.69 -19.08
N THR A 2 -5.93 -59.01 -18.69
CA THR A 2 -6.31 -57.71 -19.24
C THR A 2 -5.65 -56.64 -18.38
N VAL A 3 -4.65 -55.95 -18.93
CA VAL A 3 -3.97 -54.85 -18.23
C VAL A 3 -4.93 -53.69 -18.14
N ALA A 4 -5.43 -53.42 -16.93
CA ALA A 4 -6.23 -52.24 -16.65
C ALA A 4 -5.36 -50.98 -16.85
N LYS A 5 -5.67 -50.20 -17.90
CA LYS A 5 -5.15 -48.84 -18.05
C LYS A 5 -5.65 -48.01 -16.87
N ALA A 6 -4.72 -47.52 -16.06
CA ALA A 6 -5.01 -46.54 -15.01
C ALA A 6 -5.64 -45.29 -15.63
N LYS A 7 -6.93 -45.06 -15.35
CA LYS A 7 -7.59 -43.77 -15.57
C LYS A 7 -7.11 -42.80 -14.49
N THR A 8 -6.08 -42.03 -14.79
CA THR A 8 -5.78 -40.79 -14.05
C THR A 8 -5.75 -39.62 -15.03
N SER A 9 -6.91 -39.30 -15.60
CA SER A 9 -7.14 -37.93 -16.08
C SER A 9 -7.62 -37.09 -14.90
N SER A 10 -6.73 -36.79 -13.96
CA SER A 10 -6.99 -35.67 -13.05
C SER A 10 -6.99 -34.42 -13.93
N LYS A 11 -8.14 -33.74 -14.02
CA LYS A 11 -8.19 -32.44 -14.68
C LYS A 11 -7.08 -31.57 -14.09
N PRO A 12 -6.27 -30.89 -14.92
CA PRO A 12 -5.21 -30.03 -14.42
C PRO A 12 -5.81 -29.01 -13.46
N ILE A 13 -5.24 -28.94 -12.25
CA ILE A 13 -5.75 -28.05 -11.21
C ILE A 13 -5.31 -26.63 -11.55
N LYS A 14 -6.27 -25.78 -11.92
CA LYS A 14 -6.04 -24.37 -12.22
C LYS A 14 -5.76 -23.54 -10.96
N GLY A 15 -4.92 -22.51 -11.12
CA GLY A 15 -4.69 -21.50 -10.10
C GLY A 15 -3.72 -21.83 -8.98
N ASN A 16 -3.44 -20.80 -8.20
CA ASN A 16 -2.66 -20.81 -6.96
C ASN A 16 -3.51 -21.17 -5.75
N ILE A 17 -2.84 -21.66 -4.71
CA ILE A 17 -3.49 -21.96 -3.44
C ILE A 17 -3.59 -20.68 -2.64
N PHE A 18 -4.82 -20.31 -2.27
CA PHE A 18 -5.10 -19.28 -1.26
C PHE A 18 -5.87 -19.95 -0.14
N GLU A 19 -5.29 -19.95 1.05
CA GLU A 19 -5.93 -20.52 2.23
C GLU A 19 -6.17 -19.42 3.24
N PHE A 20 -7.42 -19.31 3.66
CA PHE A 20 -7.84 -18.36 4.67
C PHE A 20 -8.12 -19.09 5.96
N TYR A 21 -7.72 -18.47 7.06
CA TYR A 21 -7.81 -19.03 8.40
C TYR A 21 -8.45 -18.03 9.34
N VAL A 22 -9.40 -18.50 10.12
CA VAL A 22 -10.07 -17.77 11.20
C VAL A 22 -9.83 -18.50 12.52
N PRO A 23 -10.01 -17.88 13.68
CA PRO A 23 -9.86 -18.59 14.94
C PRO A 23 -10.95 -19.63 15.10
N LYS A 24 -10.59 -20.75 15.72
CA LYS A 24 -11.56 -21.81 16.05
C LYS A 24 -12.63 -21.38 17.03
N ILE A 25 -12.28 -20.44 17.92
CA ILE A 25 -13.21 -19.84 18.87
C ILE A 25 -13.61 -18.50 18.28
N HIS A 26 -14.86 -18.39 17.84
CA HIS A 26 -15.39 -17.17 17.24
C HIS A 26 -15.15 -15.95 18.16
N GLY A 27 -14.68 -14.84 17.59
CA GLY A 27 -14.34 -13.62 18.33
C GLY A 27 -13.09 -13.69 19.21
N SER A 28 -12.40 -14.84 19.30
CA SER A 28 -11.15 -14.93 20.08
C SER A 28 -9.96 -14.35 19.30
N LYS A 29 -8.98 -13.78 20.01
CA LYS A 29 -7.71 -13.32 19.44
C LYS A 29 -6.57 -14.22 19.90
N PRO A 30 -6.29 -15.34 19.20
CA PRO A 30 -5.27 -16.25 19.68
C PRO A 30 -3.90 -15.56 19.71
N ARG A 31 -3.24 -15.65 20.87
CA ARG A 31 -1.85 -15.21 21.06
C ARG A 31 -1.02 -16.41 21.53
N PRO A 32 0.28 -16.47 21.18
CA PRO A 32 1.19 -17.43 21.78
C PRO A 32 1.21 -17.24 23.31
N LYS A 33 1.54 -18.29 24.06
CA LYS A 33 1.72 -18.18 25.52
C LYS A 33 2.87 -17.23 25.83
N GLN A 34 2.75 -16.44 26.89
CA GLN A 34 3.87 -15.63 27.38
C GLN A 34 4.78 -16.49 28.29
N VAL A 35 6.07 -16.37 28.07
CA VAL A 35 7.15 -17.01 28.85
C VAL A 35 8.09 -15.93 29.38
N THR A 36 8.84 -16.25 30.43
CA THR A 36 9.88 -15.34 30.94
C THR A 36 11.02 -15.23 29.92
N ASP A 37 11.48 -14.02 29.62
CA ASP A 37 12.59 -13.78 28.72
C ASP A 37 13.87 -14.38 29.29
N LYS A 38 14.61 -15.12 28.45
CA LYS A 38 15.82 -15.83 28.89
C LYS A 38 16.98 -14.87 29.20
N LYS A 39 16.98 -13.68 28.63
CA LYS A 39 18.00 -12.63 28.81
C LYS A 39 17.62 -11.63 29.89
N ASP A 40 16.32 -11.51 30.19
CA ASP A 40 15.80 -10.62 31.22
C ASP A 40 14.66 -11.30 32.00
N PRO A 41 14.94 -11.91 33.17
CA PRO A 41 13.95 -12.60 33.98
C PRO A 41 12.77 -11.72 34.44
N THR A 42 12.90 -10.40 34.37
CA THR A 42 11.83 -9.45 34.74
C THR A 42 10.82 -9.23 33.61
N LYS A 43 11.14 -9.66 32.39
CA LYS A 43 10.33 -9.42 31.19
C LYS A 43 9.58 -10.67 30.74
N LYS A 44 8.30 -10.51 30.39
CA LYS A 44 7.51 -11.53 29.69
C LYS A 44 7.57 -11.32 28.18
N VAL A 45 7.77 -12.39 27.43
CA VAL A 45 7.77 -12.39 25.96
C VAL A 45 6.92 -13.53 25.42
N TYR A 46 6.37 -13.36 24.21
CA TYR A 46 5.63 -14.42 23.54
C TYR A 46 6.54 -15.61 23.19
N ASP A 47 6.07 -16.83 23.47
CA ASP A 47 6.75 -18.08 23.12
C ASP A 47 6.71 -18.31 21.60
N LYS A 48 7.90 -18.21 21.00
CA LYS A 48 8.12 -18.41 19.56
C LYS A 48 8.71 -19.78 19.22
N SER A 49 8.75 -20.72 20.17
CA SER A 49 9.41 -22.02 20.00
C SER A 49 8.61 -23.02 19.18
N LYS A 50 7.27 -23.00 19.26
CA LYS A 50 6.38 -23.96 18.58
C LYS A 50 5.28 -23.26 17.74
N PRO A 51 5.65 -22.44 16.73
CA PRO A 51 4.68 -21.64 15.98
C PRO A 51 3.65 -22.49 15.23
N ALA A 52 4.05 -23.63 14.66
CA ALA A 52 3.12 -24.52 13.94
C ALA A 52 2.01 -25.08 14.85
N ASN A 53 2.37 -25.50 16.07
CA ASN A 53 1.41 -26.02 17.04
C ASN A 53 0.43 -24.93 17.48
N PHE A 54 0.92 -23.72 17.72
CA PHE A 54 0.07 -22.57 18.04
C PHE A 54 -0.96 -22.34 16.91
N LEU A 55 -0.50 -22.17 15.66
CA LEU A 55 -1.40 -21.90 14.53
C LEU A 55 -2.43 -23.01 14.33
N LYS A 56 -2.00 -24.29 14.36
CA LYS A 56 -2.90 -25.45 14.21
C LYS A 56 -3.95 -25.54 15.31
N ASN A 57 -3.59 -25.20 16.55
CA ASN A 57 -4.49 -25.31 17.68
C ASN A 57 -5.47 -24.14 17.74
N SER A 58 -5.04 -22.96 17.29
CA SER A 58 -5.78 -21.72 17.45
C SER A 58 -6.65 -21.33 16.27
N PHE A 59 -6.27 -21.74 15.05
CA PHE A 59 -6.95 -21.35 13.82
C PHE A 59 -7.45 -22.56 13.05
N GLU A 60 -8.51 -22.36 12.28
CA GLU A 60 -9.04 -23.32 11.33
C GLU A 60 -9.17 -22.69 9.94
N LYS A 61 -9.05 -23.53 8.92
CA LYS A 61 -9.21 -23.10 7.53
C LYS A 61 -10.68 -22.81 7.29
N THR A 62 -10.99 -21.64 6.75
CA THR A 62 -12.35 -21.25 6.37
C THR A 62 -12.54 -21.28 4.86
N THR A 63 -13.77 -21.52 4.45
CA THR A 63 -14.27 -21.28 3.08
C THR A 63 -15.29 -20.15 3.05
N ASN A 64 -15.52 -19.47 4.18
CA ASN A 64 -16.44 -18.35 4.30
C ASN A 64 -15.76 -17.12 4.91
N VAL A 65 -16.10 -15.93 4.42
CA VAL A 65 -15.68 -14.66 5.03
C VAL A 65 -16.51 -14.33 6.27
N PRO A 66 -15.90 -13.82 7.37
CA PRO A 66 -16.60 -13.54 8.62
C PRO A 66 -17.32 -12.18 8.67
N PHE A 67 -17.23 -11.35 7.62
CA PHE A 67 -17.75 -9.98 7.56
C PHE A 67 -18.61 -9.77 6.30
N GLY A 68 -19.06 -8.52 6.09
CA GLY A 68 -19.85 -8.10 4.94
C GLY A 68 -21.30 -8.61 4.92
N SER A 69 -22.10 -8.12 3.99
CA SER A 69 -23.51 -8.52 3.79
C SER A 69 -23.74 -9.32 2.50
N GLY A 70 -22.68 -9.56 1.71
CA GLY A 70 -22.76 -10.26 0.43
C GLY A 70 -23.44 -11.63 0.54
N SER A 71 -24.24 -11.98 -0.47
CA SER A 71 -25.07 -13.19 -0.49
C SER A 71 -24.27 -14.49 -0.63
N LYS A 72 -23.04 -14.41 -1.16
CA LYS A 72 -22.26 -15.62 -1.48
C LYS A 72 -21.17 -15.95 -0.48
N LYS A 73 -20.59 -15.00 0.27
CA LYS A 73 -19.53 -15.15 1.33
C LYS A 73 -18.45 -16.23 1.14
N ASN A 74 -18.34 -16.85 -0.03
CA ASN A 74 -17.63 -18.10 -0.26
C ASN A 74 -16.26 -17.80 -0.85
N LEU A 75 -15.25 -18.43 -0.27
CA LEU A 75 -13.87 -18.39 -0.71
C LEU A 75 -13.54 -19.68 -1.45
N SER A 76 -12.91 -19.55 -2.61
CA SER A 76 -12.33 -20.69 -3.30
C SER A 76 -11.06 -21.15 -2.60
N ALA A 77 -10.80 -22.46 -2.64
CA ALA A 77 -9.52 -23.01 -2.22
C ALA A 77 -8.37 -22.64 -3.18
N ARG A 78 -8.71 -22.28 -4.42
CA ARG A 78 -7.76 -21.89 -5.47
C ARG A 78 -8.30 -20.76 -6.32
N TYR A 79 -7.41 -19.83 -6.65
CA TYR A 79 -7.73 -18.73 -7.55
C TYR A 79 -6.80 -18.78 -8.76
N PRO A 80 -7.33 -18.60 -9.99
CA PRO A 80 -6.48 -18.34 -11.14
C PRO A 80 -5.65 -17.09 -10.89
N ALA A 81 -4.53 -16.99 -11.57
CA ALA A 81 -3.76 -15.77 -11.69
C ALA A 81 -4.72 -14.66 -12.14
N LEU A 82 -4.66 -13.53 -11.43
CA LEU A 82 -5.27 -12.29 -11.86
C LEU A 82 -4.73 -11.91 -13.24
N LEU A 83 -5.56 -11.20 -14.00
CA LEU A 83 -5.17 -10.64 -15.29
C LEU A 83 -3.98 -9.70 -15.13
N LEU A 84 -3.20 -9.52 -16.20
CA LEU A 84 -2.00 -8.70 -16.14
C LEU A 84 -2.25 -7.28 -15.59
N PRO A 85 -3.31 -6.55 -16.00
CA PRO A 85 -3.63 -5.24 -15.43
C PRO A 85 -3.81 -5.25 -13.91
N GLN A 86 -4.42 -6.30 -13.36
CA GLN A 86 -4.68 -6.44 -11.92
C GLN A 86 -3.39 -6.74 -11.15
N ILE A 87 -2.44 -7.45 -11.74
CA ILE A 87 -1.13 -7.68 -11.12
C ILE A 87 -0.28 -6.43 -11.14
N VAL A 88 -0.32 -5.67 -12.24
CA VAL A 88 0.32 -4.37 -12.28
C VAL A 88 -0.33 -3.45 -11.25
N HIS A 89 -1.66 -3.42 -11.15
CA HIS A 89 -2.35 -2.67 -10.09
C HIS A 89 -1.87 -3.05 -8.68
N ALA A 90 -1.84 -4.34 -8.36
CA ALA A 90 -1.32 -4.85 -7.09
C ALA A 90 0.12 -4.36 -6.85
N ALA A 91 0.96 -4.42 -7.88
CA ALA A 91 2.32 -3.94 -7.82
C ALA A 91 2.41 -2.44 -7.50
N LEU A 92 1.64 -1.59 -8.18
CA LEU A 92 1.68 -0.14 -7.93
C LEU A 92 1.17 0.22 -6.53
N GLU A 93 0.15 -0.50 -6.04
CA GLU A 93 -0.52 -0.25 -4.74
C GLU A 93 0.28 -0.74 -3.52
N CYS A 94 1.06 -1.83 -3.64
CA CYS A 94 1.83 -2.39 -2.51
C CYS A 94 3.02 -1.53 -2.08
N GLY A 95 3.30 -0.45 -2.79
CA GLY A 95 4.20 0.59 -2.34
C GLY A 95 5.69 0.28 -2.32
N TYR A 96 6.17 -0.18 -3.47
CA TYR A 96 7.59 -0.44 -3.66
C TYR A 96 8.46 0.79 -3.54
N GLY A 97 9.64 0.60 -2.94
CA GLY A 97 10.76 1.52 -3.05
C GLY A 97 10.85 2.67 -2.05
N ARG A 98 10.04 2.67 -0.99
CA ARG A 98 9.76 3.93 -0.28
C ARG A 98 10.74 4.29 0.83
N THR A 99 11.01 5.59 0.88
CA THR A 99 11.92 6.33 1.75
C THR A 99 11.29 6.64 3.11
N GLY A 100 12.12 6.76 4.16
CA GLY A 100 11.65 7.15 5.50
C GLY A 100 11.35 8.65 5.64
N MET A 101 11.92 9.49 4.76
CA MET A 101 11.76 10.95 4.73
C MET A 101 11.16 11.37 3.39
N TRP A 102 9.97 11.97 3.45
CA TRP A 102 9.21 12.36 2.25
C TRP A 102 9.61 13.74 1.76
N SER A 103 10.00 14.67 2.65
CA SER A 103 10.44 16.00 2.23
C SER A 103 11.61 15.92 1.24
N SER A 104 12.60 15.06 1.53
CA SER A 104 13.76 14.85 0.66
C SER A 104 13.45 14.14 -0.65
N HIS A 105 12.32 13.42 -0.74
CA HIS A 105 11.87 12.77 -1.99
C HIS A 105 11.09 13.75 -2.86
N LEU A 106 10.20 14.52 -2.24
CA LEU A 106 9.29 15.46 -2.91
C LEU A 106 10.02 16.69 -3.45
N LEU A 107 11.11 17.11 -2.81
CA LEU A 107 11.90 18.28 -3.18
C LEU A 107 13.18 17.92 -3.97
N LEU A 108 13.24 16.71 -4.54
CA LEU A 108 14.27 16.36 -5.53
C LEU A 108 14.10 17.21 -6.79
N THR A 109 15.21 17.46 -7.50
CA THR A 109 15.10 17.96 -8.87
C THR A 109 14.38 16.93 -9.75
N HIS A 110 13.75 17.37 -10.84
CA HIS A 110 13.08 16.47 -11.78
C HIS A 110 14.00 15.33 -12.24
N LYS A 111 15.27 15.64 -12.53
CA LYS A 111 16.29 14.65 -12.90
C LYS A 111 16.52 13.60 -11.81
N GLU A 112 16.76 14.02 -10.57
CA GLU A 112 17.00 13.07 -9.46
C GLU A 112 15.78 12.21 -9.16
N SER A 113 14.58 12.80 -9.25
CA SER A 113 13.30 12.08 -9.12
C SER A 113 13.17 10.99 -10.18
N LEU A 114 13.47 11.30 -11.45
CA LEU A 114 13.47 10.31 -12.54
C LEU A 114 14.52 9.21 -12.35
N GLU A 115 15.72 9.54 -11.89
CA GLU A 115 16.78 8.57 -11.62
C GLU A 115 16.37 7.60 -10.50
N LEU A 116 15.81 8.12 -9.41
CA LEU A 116 15.29 7.32 -8.31
C LEU A 116 14.11 6.43 -8.76
N ALA A 117 13.12 6.99 -9.45
CA ALA A 117 11.99 6.24 -9.99
C ALA A 117 12.47 5.11 -10.92
N SER A 118 13.46 5.38 -11.78
CA SER A 118 14.06 4.39 -12.68
C SER A 118 14.73 3.26 -11.93
N TYR A 119 15.45 3.56 -10.83
CA TYR A 119 16.03 2.55 -9.96
C TYR A 119 14.94 1.67 -9.29
N LEU A 120 13.86 2.28 -8.82
CA LEU A 120 12.74 1.55 -8.21
C LEU A 120 12.02 0.64 -9.20
N LEU A 121 11.83 1.09 -10.45
CA LEU A 121 11.29 0.25 -11.51
C LEU A 121 12.18 -0.97 -11.78
N LYS A 122 13.50 -0.80 -11.86
CA LYS A 122 14.44 -1.93 -12.03
C LYS A 122 14.32 -2.96 -10.91
N ARG A 123 14.11 -2.54 -9.67
CA ARG A 123 13.84 -3.46 -8.55
C ARG A 123 12.54 -4.23 -8.71
N LEU A 124 11.49 -3.61 -9.24
CA LEU A 124 10.25 -4.30 -9.55
C LEU A 124 10.44 -5.33 -10.66
N LEU A 125 11.14 -4.97 -11.74
CA LEU A 125 11.45 -5.88 -12.84
C LEU A 125 12.28 -7.09 -12.38
N MET A 126 13.22 -6.88 -11.46
CA MET A 126 13.94 -7.97 -10.80
C MET A 126 12.98 -8.96 -10.12
N VAL A 127 11.99 -8.48 -9.39
CA VAL A 127 10.98 -9.36 -8.77
C VAL A 127 10.07 -10.02 -9.80
N ALA A 128 9.59 -9.26 -10.79
CA ALA A 128 8.75 -9.77 -11.87
C ALA A 128 9.46 -10.89 -12.64
N SER A 129 10.77 -10.76 -12.88
CA SER A 129 11.58 -11.80 -13.51
C SER A 129 11.63 -13.10 -12.72
N CYS A 130 11.32 -13.11 -11.41
CA CYS A 130 11.30 -14.33 -10.60
C CYS A 130 9.97 -15.09 -10.70
N ILE A 131 8.91 -14.47 -11.23
CA ILE A 131 7.54 -15.02 -11.23
C ILE A 131 7.06 -15.20 -12.68
N LYS A 132 6.43 -16.33 -12.97
CA LYS A 132 5.77 -16.60 -14.26
C LYS A 132 4.33 -17.08 -14.03
N VAL A 133 3.49 -16.99 -15.04
CA VAL A 133 2.18 -17.66 -15.07
C VAL A 133 2.32 -18.96 -15.86
N ASP A 134 1.94 -20.09 -15.26
CA ASP A 134 1.93 -21.38 -15.94
C ASP A 134 0.68 -21.59 -16.80
N LYS A 135 0.64 -22.65 -17.61
CA LYS A 135 -0.50 -23.03 -18.46
C LYS A 135 -1.82 -23.31 -17.72
N ASN A 136 -1.80 -23.34 -16.40
CA ASN A 136 -2.97 -23.59 -15.56
C ASN A 136 -3.41 -22.30 -14.85
N ASP A 137 -2.99 -21.14 -15.36
CA ASP A 137 -3.29 -19.83 -14.80
C ASP A 137 -2.79 -19.75 -13.35
N ALA A 138 -1.58 -20.24 -13.05
CA ALA A 138 -0.98 -20.16 -11.72
C ALA A 138 0.35 -19.43 -11.73
N TYR A 139 0.56 -18.49 -10.80
CA TYR A 139 1.85 -17.90 -10.52
C TYR A 139 2.84 -18.95 -10.04
N PHE A 140 4.06 -18.87 -10.54
CA PHE A 140 5.11 -19.84 -10.34
C PHE A 140 6.45 -19.14 -10.16
N THR A 141 7.20 -19.50 -9.13
CA THR A 141 8.55 -18.98 -8.92
C THR A 141 9.54 -19.77 -9.75
N GLN A 142 10.37 -19.08 -10.54
CA GLN A 142 11.33 -19.74 -11.44
C GLN A 142 12.43 -20.51 -10.68
N GLU A 143 12.93 -21.60 -11.28
CA GLU A 143 13.93 -22.50 -10.67
C GLU A 143 15.23 -21.78 -10.25
N PHE A 144 15.68 -20.80 -11.06
CA PHE A 144 16.89 -20.04 -10.77
C PHE A 144 16.78 -19.23 -9.48
N TYR A 145 15.57 -18.97 -8.96
CA TYR A 145 15.38 -18.33 -7.66
C TYR A 145 16.15 -19.03 -6.56
N SER A 146 16.31 -20.37 -6.64
CA SER A 146 17.14 -21.12 -5.69
C SER A 146 18.60 -20.66 -5.65
N LYS A 147 19.12 -20.15 -6.77
CA LYS A 147 20.52 -19.73 -6.98
C LYS A 147 20.79 -18.26 -6.64
N ILE A 148 19.74 -17.44 -6.50
CA ILE A 148 19.86 -16.03 -6.11
C ILE A 148 20.48 -15.92 -4.71
N GLU A 149 21.32 -14.90 -4.51
CA GLU A 149 21.97 -14.63 -3.23
C GLU A 149 20.92 -14.38 -2.12
N PRO A 150 21.13 -14.88 -0.88
CA PRO A 150 20.20 -14.64 0.22
C PRO A 150 19.86 -13.17 0.50
N SER A 151 20.81 -12.25 0.28
CA SER A 151 20.64 -10.80 0.48
C SER A 151 19.59 -10.23 -0.50
N GLU A 152 19.64 -10.61 -1.78
CA GLU A 152 18.69 -10.20 -2.81
C GLU A 152 17.30 -10.80 -2.59
N LYS A 153 17.23 -12.06 -2.10
CA LYS A 153 15.97 -12.72 -1.76
C LYS A 153 15.16 -11.99 -0.70
N VAL A 154 15.78 -11.18 0.16
CA VAL A 154 15.07 -10.36 1.14
C VAL A 154 14.17 -9.34 0.45
N ALA A 155 14.69 -8.63 -0.54
CA ALA A 155 13.93 -7.64 -1.30
C ALA A 155 12.80 -8.31 -2.10
N ILE A 156 13.10 -9.44 -2.76
CA ILE A 156 12.10 -10.22 -3.51
C ILE A 156 10.99 -10.71 -2.59
N SER A 157 11.34 -11.26 -1.42
CA SER A 157 10.39 -11.75 -0.42
C SER A 157 9.47 -10.64 0.10
N PHE A 158 10.02 -9.45 0.34
CA PHE A 158 9.23 -8.31 0.80
C PHE A 158 8.20 -7.88 -0.25
N ILE A 159 8.64 -7.70 -1.49
CA ILE A 159 7.79 -7.24 -2.60
C ILE A 159 6.73 -8.30 -2.95
N ALA A 160 7.12 -9.57 -3.12
CA ALA A 160 6.19 -10.67 -3.40
C ALA A 160 5.22 -10.91 -2.23
N GLY A 161 5.67 -10.69 -0.99
CA GLY A 161 4.81 -10.62 0.19
C GLY A 161 3.71 -9.57 0.00
N GLY A 162 4.08 -8.34 -0.34
CA GLY A 162 3.16 -7.25 -0.66
C GLY A 162 2.12 -7.66 -1.71
N ILE A 163 2.56 -8.11 -2.89
CA ILE A 163 1.66 -8.56 -3.98
C ILE A 163 0.68 -9.62 -3.47
N GLY A 164 1.17 -10.65 -2.78
CA GLY A 164 0.30 -11.70 -2.27
C GLY A 164 -0.68 -11.21 -1.20
N SER A 165 -0.30 -10.18 -0.43
CA SER A 165 -1.20 -9.50 0.51
C SER A 165 -2.33 -8.78 -0.21
N PHE A 166 -2.01 -8.03 -1.28
CA PHE A 166 -3.01 -7.39 -2.12
C PHE A 166 -3.96 -8.41 -2.76
N ILE A 167 -3.42 -9.48 -3.37
CA ILE A 167 -4.26 -10.51 -4.01
C ILE A 167 -5.16 -11.21 -2.96
N ALA A 168 -4.63 -11.46 -1.77
CA ALA A 168 -5.43 -12.01 -0.67
C ALA A 168 -6.56 -11.06 -0.27
N ALA A 169 -6.28 -9.77 -0.10
CA ALA A 169 -7.29 -8.75 0.18
C ALA A 169 -8.33 -8.65 -0.94
N TYR A 170 -7.89 -8.66 -2.21
CA TYR A 170 -8.76 -8.62 -3.38
C TYR A 170 -9.79 -9.75 -3.37
N HIS A 171 -9.35 -10.99 -3.13
CA HIS A 171 -10.28 -12.14 -3.06
C HIS A 171 -11.13 -12.15 -1.77
N TRP A 172 -10.56 -11.70 -0.65
CA TRP A 172 -11.24 -11.64 0.64
C TRP A 172 -12.40 -10.64 0.63
N LEU A 173 -12.19 -9.42 0.14
CA LEU A 173 -13.23 -8.41 0.00
C LEU A 173 -14.23 -8.80 -1.10
N ALA A 174 -13.78 -9.31 -2.24
CA ALA A 174 -14.67 -9.74 -3.31
C ALA A 174 -15.66 -10.84 -2.85
N ALA A 175 -15.22 -11.76 -2.00
CA ALA A 175 -16.10 -12.78 -1.42
C ALA A 175 -17.17 -12.17 -0.49
N ALA A 176 -16.88 -11.03 0.15
CA ALA A 176 -17.84 -10.26 0.94
C ALA A 176 -18.78 -9.38 0.10
N GLY A 177 -18.55 -9.30 -1.22
CA GLY A 177 -19.28 -8.41 -2.13
C GLY A 177 -18.73 -6.99 -2.19
N GLU A 178 -17.49 -6.78 -1.72
CA GLU A 178 -16.82 -5.49 -1.65
C GLU A 178 -15.62 -5.43 -2.61
N LYS A 179 -15.17 -4.22 -2.92
CA LYS A 179 -13.93 -3.97 -3.68
C LYS A 179 -12.97 -3.14 -2.87
N ILE A 180 -11.68 -3.22 -3.19
CA ILE A 180 -10.68 -2.31 -2.62
C ILE A 180 -10.91 -0.92 -3.24
N ASN A 181 -11.20 0.08 -2.40
CA ASN A 181 -11.25 1.48 -2.80
C ASN A 181 -9.85 2.11 -2.71
N VAL A 182 -9.15 1.90 -1.59
CA VAL A 182 -7.78 2.39 -1.41
C VAL A 182 -6.99 1.44 -0.52
N MET A 183 -5.72 1.22 -0.88
CA MET A 183 -4.74 0.52 -0.07
C MET A 183 -3.59 1.46 0.29
N LEU A 184 -3.36 1.69 1.57
CA LEU A 184 -2.32 2.57 2.08
C LEU A 184 -1.22 1.74 2.70
N HIS A 185 -0.02 1.80 2.13
CA HIS A 185 1.17 1.24 2.76
C HIS A 185 1.61 2.08 3.98
N THR A 186 2.32 1.47 4.92
CA THR A 186 2.82 2.11 6.15
C THR A 186 3.62 3.38 5.92
N SER A 187 4.34 3.48 4.81
CA SER A 187 5.06 4.71 4.46
C SER A 187 4.14 5.89 4.08
N ILE A 188 2.88 5.65 3.71
CA ILE A 188 1.89 6.70 3.43
C ILE A 188 1.10 7.01 4.70
N TYR A 189 0.38 6.03 5.25
CA TYR A 189 -0.63 6.35 6.26
C TYR A 189 0.01 6.86 7.56
N THR A 190 1.25 6.48 7.88
CA THR A 190 1.97 7.02 9.05
C THR A 190 2.32 8.50 8.88
N LYS A 191 2.37 8.97 7.63
CA LYS A 191 2.65 10.37 7.27
C LYS A 191 1.38 11.19 7.13
N GLY A 192 0.26 10.53 6.81
CA GLY A 192 -1.08 11.10 6.87
C GLY A 192 -1.75 10.99 8.24
N LEU A 193 -1.05 10.68 9.34
CA LEU A 193 -1.68 10.68 10.67
C LEU A 193 -2.21 12.08 11.02
N SER A 194 -3.40 12.15 11.62
CA SER A 194 -4.03 13.39 12.08
C SER A 194 -4.40 13.30 13.57
N PRO A 195 -3.93 14.24 14.43
CA PRO A 195 -2.94 15.27 14.13
C PRO A 195 -1.53 14.69 13.92
N SER A 196 -0.77 15.27 12.99
CA SER A 196 0.51 14.70 12.50
C SER A 196 1.67 14.73 13.48
N VAL A 197 1.54 15.42 14.62
CA VAL A 197 2.59 15.47 15.67
C VAL A 197 2.46 14.35 16.69
N LYS A 198 1.30 13.72 16.82
CA LYS A 198 1.16 12.60 17.76
C LYS A 198 2.21 11.56 17.40
N THR A 199 3.05 11.19 18.37
CA THR A 199 3.85 9.97 18.27
C THR A 199 2.92 8.90 17.75
N ASN A 200 3.25 8.29 16.60
CA ASN A 200 2.48 7.19 16.04
C ASN A 200 1.92 6.39 17.23
N PRO A 201 0.59 6.36 17.44
CA PRO A 201 0.03 5.85 18.69
C PRO A 201 0.52 4.42 18.97
N LEU A 202 0.99 3.75 17.92
CA LEU A 202 1.86 2.57 17.88
C LEU A 202 3.24 2.85 18.50
N THR A 203 3.25 3.26 19.78
CA THR A 203 4.42 3.53 20.64
C THR A 203 5.25 2.28 20.93
N THR A 204 4.83 1.09 20.45
CA THR A 204 5.50 -0.19 20.64
C THR A 204 5.76 -0.94 19.32
N LYS A 205 6.73 -0.40 18.57
CA LYS A 205 7.66 -1.08 17.65
C LYS A 205 7.22 -1.69 16.32
N LYS A 206 5.96 -1.96 15.96
CA LYS A 206 5.64 -2.28 14.55
C LYS A 206 4.21 -1.88 14.17
N SER A 207 4.09 -1.10 13.10
CA SER A 207 2.81 -0.75 12.48
C SER A 207 2.49 -1.78 11.41
N PRO A 208 1.21 -2.10 11.16
CA PRO A 208 0.87 -3.04 10.10
C PRO A 208 1.32 -2.51 8.74
N ASP A 209 1.65 -3.41 7.81
CA ASP A 209 2.14 -2.97 6.50
C ASP A 209 1.08 -2.17 5.72
N TYR A 210 -0.22 -2.50 5.83
CA TYR A 210 -1.28 -1.89 5.02
C TYR A 210 -2.57 -1.59 5.79
N LEU A 211 -3.18 -0.45 5.46
CA LEU A 211 -4.58 -0.13 5.77
C LEU A 211 -5.37 -0.13 4.46
N ILE A 212 -6.53 -0.79 4.43
CA ILE A 212 -7.35 -0.95 3.24
C ILE A 212 -8.75 -0.45 3.55
N GLU A 213 -9.26 0.47 2.75
CA GLU A 213 -10.66 0.87 2.77
C GLU A 213 -11.38 0.24 1.57
N SER A 214 -12.55 -0.34 1.82
CA SER A 214 -13.42 -0.88 0.78
C SER A 214 -14.26 0.20 0.10
N ASP A 215 -14.92 -0.14 -1.00
CA ASP A 215 -15.89 0.73 -1.69
C ASP A 215 -17.14 1.06 -0.86
N SER A 216 -17.44 0.26 0.18
CA SER A 216 -18.45 0.57 1.21
C SER A 216 -17.91 1.51 2.32
N GLY A 217 -16.62 1.85 2.26
CA GLY A 217 -15.91 2.66 3.24
C GLY A 217 -15.57 1.89 4.52
N GLU A 218 -15.60 0.56 4.52
CA GLU A 218 -15.19 -0.27 5.67
C GLU A 218 -13.67 -0.45 5.68
N TRP A 219 -13.10 -0.58 6.89
CA TRP A 219 -11.65 -0.64 7.07
C TRP A 219 -11.14 -2.03 7.40
N HIS A 220 -10.04 -2.39 6.78
CA HIS A 220 -9.33 -3.65 6.95
C HIS A 220 -7.83 -3.39 7.14
N ILE A 221 -7.17 -4.22 7.94
CA ILE A 221 -5.74 -4.10 8.21
C ILE A 221 -5.04 -5.36 7.74
N PHE A 222 -3.92 -5.18 7.04
CA PHE A 222 -3.12 -6.27 6.52
C PHE A 222 -1.66 -6.12 6.93
N GLU A 223 -1.10 -7.21 7.46
CA GLU A 223 0.32 -7.36 7.75
C GLU A 223 0.91 -8.41 6.80
N SER A 224 1.94 -8.05 6.06
CA SER A 224 2.45 -8.88 4.98
C SER A 224 3.76 -9.56 5.32
N LYS A 225 3.86 -10.82 4.91
CA LYS A 225 5.09 -11.62 4.97
C LYS A 225 5.26 -12.32 3.62
N GLY A 226 6.50 -12.46 3.19
CA GLY A 226 6.86 -13.35 2.10
C GLY A 226 8.11 -14.15 2.46
N GLY A 227 8.29 -15.32 1.87
CA GLY A 227 9.44 -16.18 2.12
C GLY A 227 9.19 -17.63 1.70
N THR A 228 10.06 -18.55 2.10
CA THR A 228 9.90 -19.98 1.80
C THR A 228 8.81 -20.62 2.66
N ASP A 229 8.16 -21.68 2.15
CA ASP A 229 7.12 -22.41 2.87
C ASP A 229 7.64 -22.98 4.20
N ALA A 230 8.88 -23.46 4.24
CA ALA A 230 9.49 -24.03 5.45
C ALA A 230 9.52 -23.05 6.65
N GLY A 231 9.69 -21.75 6.40
CA GLY A 231 9.78 -20.71 7.43
C GLY A 231 8.43 -20.08 7.80
N ARG A 232 7.35 -20.41 7.09
CA ARG A 232 6.09 -19.66 7.10
C ARG A 232 5.47 -19.50 8.50
N HIS A 233 5.41 -20.57 9.30
CA HIS A 233 4.67 -20.56 10.57
C HIS A 233 5.27 -19.55 11.54
N LYS A 234 6.60 -19.44 11.58
CA LYS A 234 7.30 -18.46 12.41
C LYS A 234 6.99 -17.03 11.95
N ARG A 235 7.05 -16.78 10.63
CA ARG A 235 6.76 -15.46 10.05
C ARG A 235 5.29 -15.04 10.27
N ILE A 236 4.35 -15.98 10.12
CA ILE A 236 2.93 -15.73 10.40
C ILE A 236 2.74 -15.42 11.88
N GLN A 237 3.31 -16.20 12.80
CA GLN A 237 3.23 -15.90 14.24
C GLN A 237 3.81 -14.51 14.55
N GLU A 238 4.94 -14.13 13.93
CA GLU A 238 5.54 -12.81 14.08
C GLU A 238 4.66 -11.68 13.49
N GLY A 239 3.98 -11.91 12.37
CA GLY A 239 3.04 -10.94 11.78
C GLY A 239 1.77 -10.80 12.62
N LEU A 240 1.20 -11.90 13.10
CA LEU A 240 0.04 -11.88 14.00
C LEU A 240 0.31 -11.03 15.25
N LEU A 241 1.51 -11.13 15.83
CA LEU A 241 1.91 -10.32 16.99
C LEU A 241 2.00 -8.80 16.71
N GLN A 242 2.06 -8.38 15.44
CA GLN A 242 2.06 -6.98 15.03
C GLN A 242 0.65 -6.44 14.78
N LEU A 243 -0.35 -7.33 14.68
CA LEU A 243 -1.74 -6.98 14.41
C LEU A 243 -2.54 -6.67 15.67
N GLY A 244 -3.59 -5.87 15.45
CA GLY A 244 -4.63 -5.58 16.42
C GLY A 244 -4.25 -4.55 17.48
N ALA A 245 -3.35 -3.62 17.16
CA ALA A 245 -3.16 -2.38 17.93
C ALA A 245 -4.15 -1.29 17.51
N ILE A 246 -4.54 -1.29 16.23
CA ILE A 246 -5.51 -0.36 15.65
C ILE A 246 -6.86 -1.07 15.62
N THR A 247 -7.87 -0.47 16.24
CA THR A 247 -9.25 -1.01 16.26
C THR A 247 -10.24 -0.11 15.54
N GLN A 248 -9.94 1.19 15.44
CA GLN A 248 -10.79 2.15 14.74
C GLN A 248 -9.97 2.99 13.76
N LEU A 249 -10.57 3.25 12.60
CA LEU A 249 -10.01 4.10 11.55
C LEU A 249 -11.05 5.14 11.11
N ALA A 250 -10.55 6.31 10.71
CA ALA A 250 -11.37 7.38 10.16
C ALA A 250 -10.55 8.30 9.26
N TRP A 251 -11.19 8.85 8.24
CA TRP A 251 -10.72 10.07 7.59
C TRP A 251 -11.01 11.28 8.47
N ALA A 252 -10.04 12.18 8.59
CA ALA A 252 -10.21 13.47 9.24
C ALA A 252 -11.25 14.27 8.46
N SER A 253 -12.38 14.57 9.10
CA SER A 253 -13.48 15.30 8.49
C SER A 253 -14.25 16.08 9.57
N PRO A 254 -15.00 17.13 9.20
CA PRO A 254 -15.80 17.89 10.16
C PRO A 254 -16.81 17.03 10.95
N THR A 255 -17.35 15.99 10.32
CA THR A 255 -18.34 15.06 10.91
C THR A 255 -17.72 13.75 11.39
N LEU A 256 -16.38 13.69 11.54
CA LEU A 256 -15.54 12.55 11.91
C LEU A 256 -16.32 11.27 12.27
N THR A 257 -16.46 10.35 11.31
CA THR A 257 -17.09 9.06 11.56
C THR A 257 -16.02 8.00 11.78
N ARG A 258 -15.90 7.53 13.02
CA ARG A 258 -14.98 6.44 13.39
C ARG A 258 -15.61 5.11 13.07
N LYS A 259 -14.94 4.32 12.23
CA LYS A 259 -15.38 2.96 11.89
C LYS A 259 -14.49 1.92 12.56
N GLN A 260 -15.12 0.85 13.01
CA GLN A 260 -14.40 -0.31 13.53
C GLN A 260 -13.71 -1.04 12.38
N VAL A 261 -12.49 -1.50 12.63
CA VAL A 261 -11.76 -2.36 11.69
C VAL A 261 -12.46 -3.71 11.62
N GLN A 262 -12.89 -4.10 10.43
CA GLN A 262 -13.63 -5.35 10.20
C GLN A 262 -12.72 -6.58 10.34
N THR A 263 -11.50 -6.51 9.80
CA THR A 263 -10.57 -7.64 9.79
C THR A 263 -9.12 -7.20 10.00
N ASN A 264 -8.32 -8.04 10.66
CA ASN A 264 -6.91 -7.82 10.91
C ASN A 264 -6.13 -9.03 10.39
N VAL A 265 -5.63 -8.99 9.17
CA VAL A 265 -5.13 -10.17 8.46
C VAL A 265 -3.61 -10.20 8.41
N CYS A 266 -2.99 -11.31 8.81
CA CYS A 266 -1.59 -11.58 8.51
C CYS A 266 -1.51 -12.48 7.28
N THR A 267 -0.86 -12.01 6.22
CA THR A 267 -0.62 -12.80 5.01
C THR A 267 0.81 -13.34 4.97
N HIS A 268 0.97 -14.53 4.39
CA HIS A 268 2.26 -15.09 4.03
C HIS A 268 2.25 -15.63 2.61
N THR A 269 3.07 -15.04 1.74
CA THR A 269 3.31 -15.51 0.38
C THR A 269 4.51 -16.47 0.35
N CYS A 270 4.25 -17.75 0.11
CA CYS A 270 5.28 -18.77 -0.09
C CYS A 270 5.87 -18.66 -1.50
N ILE A 271 7.18 -18.41 -1.57
CA ILE A 271 7.96 -18.20 -2.81
C ILE A 271 9.13 -19.20 -2.88
N ASP A 272 8.79 -20.49 -2.97
CA ASP A 272 9.78 -21.55 -3.15
C ASP A 272 10.15 -21.71 -4.62
N ALA A 273 11.43 -21.94 -4.91
CA ALA A 273 11.91 -22.14 -6.27
C ALA A 273 11.20 -23.34 -6.92
N GLY A 274 10.86 -23.22 -8.21
CA GLY A 274 10.22 -24.31 -8.94
C GLY A 274 8.80 -24.64 -8.47
N SER A 275 8.19 -23.76 -7.66
CA SER A 275 6.91 -24.02 -7.03
C SER A 275 5.89 -22.94 -7.36
N ARG A 276 4.62 -23.36 -7.40
CA ARG A 276 3.50 -22.40 -7.47
C ARG A 276 3.48 -21.55 -6.22
N LEU A 277 3.17 -20.27 -6.39
CA LEU A 277 2.92 -19.40 -5.25
C LEU A 277 1.75 -19.95 -4.43
N LYS A 278 1.88 -19.84 -3.12
CA LYS A 278 0.85 -20.16 -2.15
C LYS A 278 0.72 -18.99 -1.20
N VAL A 279 -0.51 -18.51 -0.99
CA VAL A 279 -0.79 -17.44 -0.05
C VAL A 279 -1.63 -17.97 1.10
N LEU A 280 -1.16 -17.69 2.31
CA LEU A 280 -1.84 -18.01 3.55
C LEU A 280 -2.31 -16.71 4.20
N ALA A 281 -3.58 -16.60 4.55
CA ALA A 281 -4.14 -15.42 5.20
C ALA A 281 -4.79 -15.83 6.53
N TYR A 282 -4.29 -15.29 7.63
CA TYR A 282 -4.79 -15.55 8.98
C TYR A 282 -5.43 -14.28 9.52
N ASP A 283 -6.73 -14.32 9.81
CA ASP A 283 -7.49 -13.20 10.37
C ASP A 283 -7.78 -13.47 11.86
N PRO A 284 -6.90 -13.06 12.79
CA PRO A 284 -7.32 -12.88 14.18
C PRO A 284 -8.39 -11.77 14.21
N PRO A 285 -9.64 -12.04 14.64
CA PRO A 285 -10.68 -11.04 14.69
C PRO A 285 -10.24 -9.86 15.54
N GLY A 286 -10.82 -8.70 15.22
CA GLY A 286 -10.69 -7.49 16.00
C GLY A 286 -11.13 -7.72 17.46
N GLU A 287 -10.56 -6.92 18.36
CA GLU A 287 -10.95 -6.89 19.75
C GLU A 287 -12.42 -6.47 19.93
N ASN A 288 -13.13 -7.10 20.88
CA ASN A 288 -14.32 -6.52 21.51
C ASN A 288 -13.95 -5.66 22.73
N THR A 289 -12.85 -4.90 22.66
CA THR A 289 -12.38 -4.11 23.79
C THR A 289 -12.22 -2.64 23.42
N GLU A 290 -12.84 -1.81 24.25
CA GLU A 290 -12.82 -0.35 24.26
C GLU A 290 -11.40 0.26 24.36
N GLU A 291 -10.35 -0.56 24.44
CA GLU A 291 -8.94 -0.19 24.70
C GLU A 291 -8.05 -0.09 23.45
N GLY A 292 -8.55 -0.44 22.25
CA GLY A 292 -7.75 -0.35 21.03
C GLY A 292 -7.54 1.09 20.53
N GLN A 293 -6.52 1.29 19.69
CA GLN A 293 -6.16 2.64 19.23
C GLN A 293 -7.02 3.07 18.04
N THR A 294 -7.57 4.27 18.14
CA THR A 294 -8.14 4.99 17.00
C THR A 294 -7.02 5.67 16.23
N ILE A 295 -6.96 5.41 14.92
CA ILE A 295 -6.16 6.19 13.98
C ILE A 295 -7.09 7.09 13.16
N ILE A 296 -6.73 8.36 13.06
CA ILE A 296 -7.39 9.33 12.18
C ILE A 296 -6.37 9.70 11.11
N LEU A 297 -6.79 9.68 9.85
CA LEU A 297 -5.96 9.94 8.69
C LEU A 297 -6.40 11.21 7.96
N ASP A 298 -5.44 12.02 7.55
CA ASP A 298 -5.63 13.12 6.63
C ASP A 298 -5.77 12.56 5.21
N GLU A 299 -7.00 12.60 4.70
CA GLU A 299 -7.34 12.00 3.41
C GLU A 299 -6.57 12.66 2.26
N ALA A 300 -6.52 14.00 2.23
CA ALA A 300 -5.81 14.74 1.21
C ALA A 300 -4.34 14.37 1.20
N VAL A 301 -3.66 14.39 2.35
CA VAL A 301 -2.23 14.01 2.44
C VAL A 301 -2.01 12.58 1.96
N CYS A 302 -2.80 11.62 2.43
CA CYS A 302 -2.67 10.22 2.03
C CYS A 302 -2.86 10.02 0.52
N LYS A 303 -3.92 10.59 -0.07
CA LYS A 303 -4.24 10.40 -1.49
C LYS A 303 -3.31 11.18 -2.41
N LEU A 304 -2.89 12.38 -2.02
CA LEU A 304 -1.90 13.16 -2.77
C LEU A 304 -0.53 12.44 -2.81
N LEU A 305 -0.10 11.79 -1.73
CA LEU A 305 1.11 10.95 -1.75
C LEU A 305 1.00 9.79 -2.76
N LYS A 306 -0.18 9.18 -2.90
CA LYS A 306 -0.41 8.14 -3.91
C LYS A 306 -0.36 8.66 -5.34
N ILE A 307 -0.86 9.87 -5.55
CA ILE A 307 -0.79 10.55 -6.84
C ILE A 307 0.68 10.80 -7.21
N VAL A 308 1.50 11.32 -6.28
CA VAL A 308 2.94 11.50 -6.50
C VAL A 308 3.61 10.18 -6.89
N GLU A 309 3.34 9.09 -6.16
CA GLU A 309 3.90 7.78 -6.47
C GLU A 309 3.50 7.27 -7.85
N SER A 310 2.29 7.59 -8.28
CA SER A 310 1.77 7.20 -9.60
C SER A 310 2.42 8.02 -10.70
N LEU A 311 2.66 9.31 -10.47
CA LEU A 311 3.43 10.16 -11.38
C LEU A 311 4.87 9.65 -11.51
N ASP A 312 5.56 9.40 -10.38
CA ASP A 312 6.91 8.82 -10.36
C ASP A 312 6.97 7.52 -11.17
N GLN A 313 6.01 6.61 -10.96
CA GLN A 313 5.92 5.35 -11.70
C GLN A 313 5.63 5.58 -13.19
N PHE A 314 4.66 6.43 -13.52
CA PHE A 314 4.27 6.71 -14.89
C PHE A 314 5.40 7.34 -15.71
N HIS A 315 6.21 8.21 -15.10
CA HIS A 315 7.39 8.79 -15.73
C HIS A 315 8.35 7.75 -16.29
N VAL A 316 8.47 6.58 -15.64
CA VAL A 316 9.48 5.57 -15.97
C VAL A 316 8.92 4.28 -16.59
N LEU A 317 7.61 4.01 -16.46
CA LEU A 317 7.00 2.75 -16.89
C LEU A 317 6.96 2.56 -18.41
N GLY A 318 6.93 3.63 -19.21
CA GLY A 318 6.80 3.51 -20.67
C GLY A 318 7.60 4.55 -21.45
N THR A 319 7.70 4.31 -22.76
CA THR A 319 8.62 5.04 -23.66
C THR A 319 7.89 5.90 -24.69
N GLU A 320 6.73 5.47 -25.15
CA GLU A 320 5.94 6.17 -26.17
C GLU A 320 4.76 6.86 -25.49
N VAL A 321 4.62 8.17 -25.72
CA VAL A 321 3.56 8.99 -25.13
C VAL A 321 2.56 9.36 -26.21
N SER A 322 1.28 9.07 -25.97
CA SER A 322 0.18 9.61 -26.77
C SER A 322 -0.84 10.30 -25.86
N THR A 323 -1.41 11.41 -26.32
CA THR A 323 -2.46 12.11 -25.58
C THR A 323 -3.79 11.93 -26.29
N GLU A 324 -4.74 11.26 -25.65
CA GLU A 324 -6.01 10.84 -26.23
C GLU A 324 -7.13 11.03 -25.19
N ASP A 325 -8.20 11.75 -25.54
CA ASP A 325 -9.38 11.96 -24.69
C ASP A 325 -9.04 12.44 -23.25
N GLY A 326 -8.07 13.35 -23.14
CA GLY A 326 -7.63 13.91 -21.86
C GLY A 326 -6.70 13.00 -21.04
N TRP A 327 -6.43 11.79 -21.50
CA TRP A 327 -5.46 10.86 -20.94
C TRP A 327 -4.11 10.99 -21.64
N GLU A 328 -3.04 10.95 -20.87
CA GLU A 328 -1.70 10.66 -21.38
C GLU A 328 -1.45 9.16 -21.24
N TRP A 329 -1.27 8.48 -22.36
CA TRP A 329 -1.04 7.05 -22.45
C TRP A 329 0.43 6.74 -22.68
N LYS A 330 0.89 5.66 -22.05
CA LYS A 330 2.19 5.06 -22.29
C LYS A 330 2.09 3.57 -22.56
N THR A 331 2.77 3.10 -23.59
CA THR A 331 3.00 1.66 -23.80
C THR A 331 4.14 1.21 -22.88
N VAL A 332 3.95 0.06 -22.23
CA VAL A 332 4.90 -0.55 -21.28
C VAL A 332 5.50 -1.80 -21.93
N PRO A 333 6.46 -1.68 -22.86
CA PRO A 333 6.98 -2.82 -23.63
C PRO A 333 7.67 -3.87 -22.75
N GLN A 334 8.14 -3.46 -21.57
CA GLN A 334 8.79 -4.35 -20.59
C GLN A 334 7.79 -5.29 -19.89
N ILE A 335 6.48 -4.99 -19.98
CA ILE A 335 5.40 -5.73 -19.36
C ILE A 335 4.31 -5.97 -20.42
N ASN A 336 4.57 -6.91 -21.34
CA ASN A 336 3.66 -7.51 -22.33
C ASN A 336 2.42 -6.70 -22.74
N ASN A 337 2.41 -6.08 -23.93
CA ASN A 337 1.26 -5.38 -24.53
C ASN A 337 0.42 -4.49 -23.59
N LEU A 338 0.99 -3.99 -22.49
CA LEU A 338 0.26 -3.19 -21.52
C LEU A 338 0.36 -1.72 -21.92
N ARG A 339 -0.75 -1.00 -21.80
CA ARG A 339 -0.80 0.46 -21.78
C ARG A 339 -1.23 0.94 -20.40
N VAL A 340 -0.62 2.02 -19.95
CA VAL A 340 -1.00 2.74 -18.73
C VAL A 340 -1.34 4.17 -19.09
N ALA A 341 -2.25 4.79 -18.35
CA ALA A 341 -2.65 6.18 -18.56
C ALA A 341 -2.78 6.94 -17.25
N LEU A 342 -2.44 8.22 -17.28
CA LEU A 342 -2.83 9.20 -16.25
C LEU A 342 -3.58 10.35 -16.93
N PRO A 343 -4.45 11.08 -16.22
CA PRO A 343 -5.03 12.30 -16.76
C PRO A 343 -3.90 13.27 -17.15
N SER A 344 -3.89 13.76 -18.38
CA SER A 344 -2.84 14.65 -18.90
C SER A 344 -2.62 15.89 -18.04
N GLN A 345 -3.69 16.46 -17.49
CA GLN A 345 -3.61 17.62 -16.60
C GLN A 345 -2.95 17.34 -15.25
N TYR A 346 -2.71 16.07 -14.88
CA TYR A 346 -1.92 15.76 -13.68
C TYR A 346 -0.48 16.28 -13.81
N PHE A 347 0.11 16.25 -15.01
CA PHE A 347 1.49 16.71 -15.23
C PHE A 347 1.61 18.23 -15.13
N ASP A 348 0.57 18.96 -15.50
CA ASP A 348 0.49 20.42 -15.30
C ASP A 348 0.44 20.79 -13.82
N LEU A 349 -0.10 19.90 -12.98
CA LEU A 349 -0.28 20.11 -11.54
C LEU A 349 0.84 19.50 -10.68
N GLU A 350 1.62 18.58 -11.23
CA GLU A 350 2.62 17.76 -10.53
C GLU A 350 3.63 18.62 -9.77
N GLU A 351 4.18 19.63 -10.43
CA GLU A 351 5.24 20.44 -9.88
C GLU A 351 4.74 21.25 -8.65
N LYS A 352 3.55 21.85 -8.74
CA LYS A 352 2.88 22.56 -7.65
C LYS A 352 2.56 21.60 -6.49
N LEU A 353 2.08 20.40 -6.81
CA LEU A 353 1.79 19.34 -5.83
C LEU A 353 3.04 18.96 -5.03
N ARG A 354 4.14 18.65 -5.73
CA ARG A 354 5.41 18.25 -5.11
C ARG A 354 5.95 19.33 -4.17
N THR A 355 5.92 20.59 -4.60
CA THR A 355 6.35 21.71 -3.77
C THR A 355 5.48 21.85 -2.52
N ARG A 356 4.15 21.89 -2.67
CA ARG A 356 3.23 22.04 -1.52
C ARG A 356 3.38 20.89 -0.51
N LEU A 357 3.35 19.63 -0.97
CA LEU A 357 3.56 18.49 -0.08
C LEU A 357 4.98 18.47 0.51
N GLY A 358 5.99 18.81 -0.27
CA GLY A 358 7.39 18.82 0.17
C GLY A 358 7.62 19.82 1.29
N LEU A 359 7.09 21.04 1.16
CA LEU A 359 7.11 22.07 2.20
C LEU A 359 6.32 21.66 3.44
N TYR A 360 5.16 21.03 3.26
CA TYR A 360 4.37 20.47 4.36
C TYR A 360 5.18 19.43 5.15
N PHE A 361 5.79 18.45 4.47
CA PHE A 361 6.60 17.44 5.14
C PHE A 361 7.88 17.99 5.74
N LEU A 362 8.47 19.03 5.15
CA LEU A 362 9.61 19.72 5.72
C LEU A 362 9.23 20.36 7.07
N ALA A 363 8.04 20.95 7.20
CA ALA A 363 7.52 21.42 8.47
C ALA A 363 7.23 20.28 9.46
N THR A 364 6.52 19.23 9.03
CA THR A 364 6.15 18.12 9.93
C THR A 364 7.37 17.35 10.46
N GLU A 365 8.35 17.09 9.61
CA GLU A 365 9.59 16.41 9.98
C GLU A 365 10.49 17.29 10.87
N SER A 366 10.45 18.62 10.68
CA SER A 366 11.18 19.56 11.55
C SER A 366 10.54 19.62 12.94
N VAL A 367 9.22 19.62 13.03
CA VAL A 367 8.49 19.51 14.31
C VAL A 367 8.80 18.18 14.99
N GLU A 368 8.73 17.06 14.26
CA GLU A 368 9.00 15.73 14.79
C GLU A 368 10.42 15.59 15.37
N LYS A 369 11.41 16.26 14.77
CA LYS A 369 12.78 16.30 15.27
C LYS A 369 12.88 16.89 16.69
N TYR A 370 12.04 17.86 17.02
CA TYR A 370 12.13 18.62 18.28
C TYR A 370 10.99 18.34 19.28
N LYS A 371 9.97 17.53 18.92
CA LYS A 371 8.79 17.27 19.77
C LYS A 371 9.04 16.60 21.12
N LYS A 372 10.24 16.02 21.33
CA LYS A 372 10.62 15.34 22.59
C LYS A 372 11.32 16.26 23.58
N ILE A 373 11.58 17.51 23.21
CA ILE A 373 12.15 18.52 24.10
C ILE A 373 11.03 19.04 25.01
N ALA A 374 11.32 19.23 26.30
CA ALA A 374 10.32 19.55 27.34
C ALA A 374 9.45 20.78 26.99
N GLN A 375 10.03 21.74 26.27
CA GLN A 375 9.33 22.82 25.59
C GLN A 375 9.73 22.76 24.12
N TRP A 376 8.75 22.68 23.22
CA TRP A 376 9.04 22.61 21.79
C TRP A 376 9.70 23.93 21.33
N PRO A 377 10.94 23.90 20.81
CA PRO A 377 11.65 25.12 20.44
C PRO A 377 11.20 25.61 19.06
N ILE A 378 10.16 26.44 19.04
CA ILE A 378 9.59 26.96 17.80
C ILE A 378 10.62 27.72 16.95
N GLU A 379 11.41 28.62 17.55
CA GLU A 379 12.44 29.38 16.84
C GLU A 379 13.44 28.45 16.13
N LEU A 380 13.90 27.39 16.80
CA LEU A 380 14.82 26.41 16.19
C LEU A 380 14.14 25.59 15.09
N THR A 381 12.84 25.31 15.24
CA THR A 381 12.05 24.63 14.21
C THR A 381 11.94 25.52 12.97
N ILE A 382 11.56 26.79 13.14
CA ILE A 382 11.48 27.79 12.08
C ILE A 382 12.83 27.95 11.37
N LEU A 383 13.92 28.14 12.12
CA LEU A 383 15.27 28.25 11.55
C LEU A 383 15.65 27.00 10.74
N THR A 384 15.28 25.81 11.22
CA THR A 384 15.50 24.56 10.48
C THR A 384 14.70 24.52 9.19
N ILE A 385 13.43 24.94 9.24
CA ILE A 385 12.55 24.98 8.07
C ILE A 385 13.11 25.94 7.02
N VAL A 386 13.39 27.18 7.42
CA VAL A 386 13.93 28.23 6.53
C VAL A 386 15.27 27.81 5.95
N GLY A 387 16.18 27.28 6.78
CA GLY A 387 17.48 26.81 6.31
C GLY A 387 17.38 25.69 5.27
N LYS A 388 16.42 24.77 5.43
CA LYS A 388 16.17 23.72 4.44
C LYS A 388 15.57 24.28 3.15
N ILE A 389 14.60 25.20 3.22
CA ILE A 389 14.02 25.84 2.03
C ILE A 389 15.12 26.48 1.19
N THR A 390 16.02 27.25 1.81
CA THR A 390 17.16 27.89 1.12
C THR A 390 18.13 26.88 0.48
N ALA A 391 18.21 25.66 1.00
CA ALA A 391 19.09 24.62 0.47
C ALA A 391 18.52 23.91 -0.76
N TYR A 392 17.19 23.96 -0.98
CA TYR A 392 16.54 23.35 -2.14
C TYR A 392 16.54 24.30 -3.33
N LYS A 393 16.60 23.73 -4.53
CA LYS A 393 16.44 24.47 -5.79
C LYS A 393 14.98 24.34 -6.25
N PHE A 394 14.32 25.46 -6.42
CA PHE A 394 12.96 25.54 -6.95
C PHE A 394 12.99 26.20 -8.33
N GLU A 395 12.16 25.72 -9.26
CA GLU A 395 11.93 26.41 -10.53
C GLU A 395 11.08 27.67 -10.30
N ASP A 396 11.06 28.62 -11.25
CA ASP A 396 10.60 30.00 -11.02
C ASP A 396 9.20 30.12 -10.38
N LYS A 397 8.21 29.36 -10.86
CA LYS A 397 6.84 29.38 -10.30
C LYS A 397 6.76 28.79 -8.90
N ASN A 398 7.59 27.80 -8.61
CA ASN A 398 7.67 27.15 -7.31
C ASN A 398 8.47 27.93 -6.29
N HIS A 399 9.45 28.72 -6.75
CA HIS A 399 10.21 29.61 -5.89
C HIS A 399 9.29 30.61 -5.19
N ALA A 400 8.27 31.11 -5.89
CA ALA A 400 7.25 31.97 -5.28
C ALA A 400 6.49 31.27 -4.14
N ILE A 401 6.04 30.02 -4.34
CA ILE A 401 5.35 29.22 -3.31
C ILE A 401 6.28 29.00 -2.10
N ALA A 402 7.54 28.66 -2.35
CA ALA A 402 8.52 28.42 -1.30
C ALA A 402 8.84 29.69 -0.49
N GLU A 403 8.97 30.84 -1.15
CA GLU A 403 9.21 32.13 -0.48
C GLU A 403 7.98 32.63 0.30
N GLU A 404 6.77 32.43 -0.24
CA GLU A 404 5.53 32.73 0.47
C GLU A 404 5.43 31.90 1.75
N PHE A 405 5.63 30.59 1.64
CA PHE A 405 5.62 29.69 2.79
C PHE A 405 6.73 30.03 3.80
N ARG A 406 7.92 30.41 3.32
CA ARG A 406 9.03 30.85 4.17
C ARG A 406 8.64 32.07 5.01
N ARG A 407 7.98 33.08 4.41
CA ARG A 407 7.49 34.27 5.13
C ARG A 407 6.41 33.87 6.14
N PHE A 408 5.45 33.06 5.71
CA PHE A 408 4.38 32.58 6.56
C PHE A 408 4.91 31.86 7.81
N VAL A 409 5.88 30.95 7.66
CA VAL A 409 6.45 30.21 8.80
C VAL A 409 7.18 31.15 9.78
N LEU A 410 7.80 32.23 9.32
CA LEU A 410 8.42 33.24 10.19
C LEU A 410 7.40 33.99 11.04
N GLU A 411 6.17 34.17 10.53
CA GLU A 411 5.05 34.80 11.25
C GLU A 411 4.42 33.89 12.33
N LEU A 412 4.75 32.59 12.33
CA LEU A 412 4.22 31.64 13.31
C LEU A 412 5.03 31.55 14.61
N ASN A 413 5.98 32.46 14.86
CA ASN A 413 6.91 32.40 16.00
C ASN A 413 6.24 32.36 17.40
N GLU A 414 4.99 32.78 17.52
CA GLU A 414 4.21 32.75 18.76
C GLU A 414 3.36 31.46 18.94
N VAL A 415 3.39 30.53 17.97
CA VAL A 415 2.60 29.29 18.08
C VAL A 415 3.27 28.31 19.03
N GLU A 416 2.73 28.16 20.23
CA GLU A 416 3.35 27.28 21.25
C GLU A 416 3.08 25.78 21.03
N GLU A 417 2.00 25.46 20.30
CA GLU A 417 1.53 24.09 20.11
C GLU A 417 1.96 23.49 18.77
N PRO A 418 2.79 22.42 18.76
CA PRO A 418 3.27 21.80 17.52
C PRO A 418 2.16 21.38 16.55
N THR A 419 1.04 20.89 17.09
CA THR A 419 -0.09 20.42 16.29
C THR A 419 -0.79 21.58 15.59
N ILE A 420 -0.92 22.72 16.27
CA ILE A 420 -1.51 23.93 15.72
C ILE A 420 -0.60 24.48 14.62
N PHE A 421 0.70 24.53 14.86
CA PHE A 421 1.68 24.94 13.84
C PHE A 421 1.58 24.12 12.56
N ILE A 422 1.55 22.79 12.66
CA ILE A 422 1.38 21.93 11.47
C ILE A 422 0.03 22.18 10.78
N THR A 423 -1.03 22.38 11.55
CA THR A 423 -2.37 22.67 11.00
C THR A 423 -2.36 23.96 10.19
N TYR A 424 -1.72 25.01 10.70
CA TYR A 424 -1.55 26.28 9.98
C TYR A 424 -0.71 26.12 8.72
N CYS A 425 0.41 25.40 8.77
CA CYS A 425 1.21 25.08 7.58
C CYS A 425 0.40 24.32 6.53
N ARG A 426 -0.39 23.31 6.95
CA ARG A 426 -1.25 22.53 6.08
C ARG A 426 -2.31 23.39 5.38
N GLN A 427 -2.94 24.29 6.13
CA GLN A 427 -3.96 25.21 5.62
C GLN A 427 -3.36 26.21 4.63
N HIS A 428 -2.24 26.85 4.99
CA HIS A 428 -1.55 27.79 4.10
C HIS A 428 -1.14 27.14 2.77
N LEU A 429 -0.69 25.89 2.81
CA LEU A 429 -0.30 25.13 1.61
C LEU A 429 -1.50 24.60 0.80
N ASN A 430 -2.74 24.85 1.25
CA ASN A 430 -3.99 24.53 0.54
C ASN A 430 -4.05 23.07 0.04
N LEU A 431 -3.74 22.10 0.91
CA LEU A 431 -3.68 20.68 0.51
C LEU A 431 -5.05 20.11 0.13
N ASP A 432 -6.14 20.57 0.74
CA ASP A 432 -7.51 20.13 0.37
C ASP A 432 -7.93 20.63 -1.01
N GLU A 433 -7.61 21.89 -1.33
CA GLU A 433 -7.85 22.47 -2.66
C GLU A 433 -7.00 21.74 -3.71
N THR A 434 -5.72 21.50 -3.40
CA THR A 434 -4.83 20.73 -4.29
C THR A 434 -5.41 19.34 -4.54
N PHE A 435 -5.86 18.64 -3.51
CA PHE A 435 -6.50 17.34 -3.68
C PHE A 435 -7.77 17.42 -4.53
N SER A 436 -8.61 18.43 -4.30
CA SER A 436 -9.84 18.68 -5.06
C SER A 436 -9.57 18.97 -6.54
N GLU A 437 -8.48 19.68 -6.86
CA GLU A 437 -8.03 19.92 -8.24
C GLU A 437 -7.77 18.58 -8.97
N PHE A 438 -7.02 17.66 -8.35
CA PHE A 438 -6.73 16.36 -8.93
C PHE A 438 -7.98 15.48 -9.08
N ILE A 439 -8.87 15.48 -8.07
CA ILE A 439 -10.14 14.73 -8.17
C ILE A 439 -11.02 15.27 -9.29
N ALA A 440 -11.16 16.59 -9.43
CA ALA A 440 -11.94 17.20 -10.50
C ALA A 440 -11.38 16.86 -11.89
N VAL A 441 -10.05 16.82 -12.03
CA VAL A 441 -9.39 16.38 -13.27
C VAL A 441 -9.71 14.92 -13.58
N LEU A 442 -9.61 14.03 -12.58
CA LEU A 442 -9.89 12.60 -12.74
C LEU A 442 -11.35 12.35 -13.10
N GLU A 443 -12.28 12.96 -12.36
CA GLU A 443 -13.71 12.87 -12.63
C GLU A 443 -14.05 13.35 -14.03
N LYS A 444 -13.44 14.46 -14.48
CA LYS A 444 -13.64 14.98 -15.83
C LYS A 444 -13.26 13.97 -16.92
N VAL A 445 -12.17 13.23 -16.76
CA VAL A 445 -11.73 12.25 -17.77
C VAL A 445 -12.45 10.90 -17.65
N ILE A 446 -12.97 10.53 -16.47
CA ILE A 446 -13.78 9.31 -16.27
C ILE A 446 -15.23 9.52 -16.75
N ILE A 447 -15.82 10.70 -16.47
CA ILE A 447 -17.22 11.04 -16.79
C ILE A 447 -17.37 11.50 -18.26
N GLN A 448 -16.28 11.66 -19.00
CA GLN A 448 -16.32 11.80 -20.46
C GLN A 448 -16.49 10.44 -21.17
N PRO A 449 -17.72 9.89 -21.26
CA PRO A 449 -18.03 9.07 -22.43
C PRO A 449 -19.44 9.35 -22.97
N ILE A 450 -19.58 10.30 -23.91
CA ILE A 450 -20.76 10.36 -24.83
C ILE A 450 -20.39 10.77 -26.27
N SER A 451 -19.18 11.31 -26.56
CA SER A 451 -18.85 11.81 -27.92
C SER A 451 -17.55 11.31 -28.54
N SER A 452 -16.79 10.44 -27.87
CA SER A 452 -15.58 9.86 -28.45
C SER A 452 -15.97 8.96 -29.63
N LYS A 453 -15.54 9.32 -30.84
CA LYS A 453 -15.73 8.52 -32.07
C LYS A 453 -14.76 7.34 -32.15
N ASN A 454 -13.91 7.14 -31.14
CA ASN A 454 -12.83 6.16 -31.16
C ASN A 454 -13.14 4.98 -30.21
N PRO A 455 -13.49 3.78 -30.73
CA PRO A 455 -13.85 2.62 -29.91
C PRO A 455 -12.70 2.10 -29.03
N HIS A 456 -11.48 2.61 -29.22
CA HIS A 456 -10.33 2.31 -28.36
C HIS A 456 -10.37 3.05 -27.01
N ASN A 457 -11.23 4.05 -26.84
CA ASN A 457 -11.14 4.98 -25.70
C ASN A 457 -12.18 4.78 -24.61
N GLU A 458 -13.19 3.92 -24.82
CA GLU A 458 -14.09 3.52 -23.73
C GLU A 458 -13.34 2.74 -22.65
N ILE A 459 -13.58 3.07 -21.37
CA ILE A 459 -13.08 2.26 -20.25
C ILE A 459 -13.78 0.90 -20.31
N LYS A 460 -13.00 -0.15 -20.56
CA LYS A 460 -13.49 -1.52 -20.72
C LYS A 460 -13.65 -2.17 -19.35
N ASN A 461 -14.51 -3.17 -19.25
CA ASN A 461 -14.64 -3.99 -18.03
C ASN A 461 -13.34 -4.70 -17.61
N SER A 462 -12.39 -4.87 -18.53
CA SER A 462 -11.06 -5.45 -18.29
C SER A 462 -10.04 -4.43 -17.78
N ASP A 463 -10.33 -3.13 -17.90
CA ASP A 463 -9.44 -2.07 -17.47
C ASP A 463 -9.45 -1.97 -15.94
N VAL A 464 -8.31 -1.57 -15.38
CA VAL A 464 -8.16 -1.39 -13.93
C VAL A 464 -7.80 0.06 -13.66
N LEU A 465 -8.57 0.72 -12.82
CA LEU A 465 -8.28 2.06 -12.32
C LEU A 465 -7.69 1.95 -10.92
N THR A 466 -6.48 2.47 -10.73
CA THR A 466 -5.87 2.55 -9.40
C THR A 466 -6.55 3.63 -8.56
N SER A 467 -6.36 3.57 -7.24
CA SER A 467 -6.91 4.57 -6.31
C SER A 467 -6.28 5.97 -6.44
N SER A 468 -5.21 6.10 -7.21
CA SER A 468 -4.57 7.36 -7.60
C SER A 468 -5.00 7.89 -8.97
N GLY A 469 -5.83 7.15 -9.70
CA GLY A 469 -6.34 7.53 -11.01
C GLY A 469 -5.51 7.03 -12.20
N MET A 470 -4.58 6.08 -12.01
CA MET A 470 -3.87 5.46 -13.12
C MET A 470 -4.74 4.38 -13.75
N LEU A 471 -5.01 4.50 -15.05
CA LEU A 471 -5.73 3.51 -15.83
C LEU A 471 -4.74 2.49 -16.40
N ILE A 472 -5.03 1.20 -16.27
CA ILE A 472 -4.19 0.11 -16.74
C ILE A 472 -5.00 -0.77 -17.69
N ARG A 473 -4.45 -1.01 -18.88
CA ARG A 473 -5.10 -1.74 -19.96
C ARG A 473 -4.15 -2.74 -20.60
N GLU A 474 -4.64 -3.95 -20.83
CA GLU A 474 -3.97 -4.93 -21.69
C GLU A 474 -4.44 -4.73 -23.13
N MET A 475 -3.49 -4.60 -24.05
CA MET A 475 -3.75 -4.56 -25.49
C MET A 475 -3.80 -5.98 -26.01
N ASN A 476 -4.86 -6.34 -26.71
CA ASN A 476 -4.88 -7.59 -27.47
C ASN A 476 -3.96 -7.44 -28.69
N ASP A 477 -3.26 -8.52 -29.07
CA ASP A 477 -2.39 -8.63 -30.27
C ASP A 477 -3.16 -8.49 -31.61
N ILE A 478 -4.30 -7.81 -31.64
CA ILE A 478 -5.07 -7.58 -32.86
C ILE A 478 -5.18 -6.08 -33.07
N GLU A 479 -4.21 -5.53 -33.79
CA GLU A 479 -4.44 -4.69 -34.97
C GLU A 479 -3.50 -5.09 -36.10
#